data_AF-A0A383WME9-F1
#
_entry.id   AF-A0A383WME9-F1
#
_cell.length_a   1.000
_cell.length_b   1.000
_cell.length_c   1.000
_cell.angle_alpha   90.00
_cell.angle_beta   90.00
_cell.angle_gamma   90.00
#
_symmetry.space_group_name_H-M   'P 1'
#
loop_
_entity.id
_entity.type
_entity.pdbx_description
1 polymer ?
#
loop_
_entity_poly.entity_id
_entity_poly.type
_entity_poly.pdbx_seq_one_letter_code
_entity_poly.pdbx_strand_id
1 'polypeptide(L)'
;MGHDNMMMMPMWFMWTVDTILWFHSWHPTSLLPYLGSCLLLVGFAILHEALASWRVSFAKSNTHTAPHGYVAVAGSERFKEKSLLQLRVQNSLLYTANITTGYMLMLAVMSFNVGYFLSVVAGMGLGHFLFFNKPWHLEMARVDACCETTVGIS
;
A
#
# COMPACT_ATOMS: atom_id res chain seq x y z
N MET A 1 3.41 -44.14 27.03
CA MET A 1 2.74 -43.70 25.79
C MET A 1 2.29 -42.27 26.03
N GLY A 2 3.21 -41.32 25.78
CA GLY A 2 2.89 -39.89 25.90
C GLY A 2 2.05 -39.51 24.69
N HIS A 3 0.80 -39.13 24.92
CA HIS A 3 0.00 -38.49 23.89
C HIS A 3 0.61 -37.12 23.67
N ASP A 4 1.33 -36.97 22.57
CA ASP A 4 1.70 -35.70 21.97
C ASP A 4 0.44 -34.83 21.95
N ASN A 5 0.37 -33.85 22.86
CA ASN A 5 -0.59 -32.77 22.77
C ASN A 5 -0.18 -31.94 21.57
N MET A 6 -0.49 -32.43 20.37
CA MET A 6 -0.38 -31.69 19.14
C MET A 6 -1.25 -30.46 19.35
N MET A 7 -0.61 -29.31 19.58
CA MET A 7 -1.24 -28.00 19.64
C MET A 7 -1.84 -27.75 18.25
N MET A 8 -3.01 -28.31 18.02
CA MET A 8 -3.78 -28.15 16.80
C MET A 8 -4.10 -26.66 16.71
N MET A 9 -3.35 -25.92 15.89
CA MET A 9 -3.58 -24.50 15.65
C MET A 9 -4.95 -24.39 15.00
N PRO A 10 -5.99 -23.95 15.73
CA PRO A 10 -7.32 -23.91 15.18
C PRO A 10 -7.35 -22.84 14.09
N MET A 11 -7.69 -23.22 12.85
CA MET A 11 -7.92 -22.26 11.75
C MET A 11 -9.32 -21.64 11.86
N TRP A 12 -9.68 -21.20 13.06
CA TRP A 12 -10.89 -20.42 13.32
C TRP A 12 -10.53 -19.22 14.18
N PHE A 13 -11.37 -18.20 14.12
CA PHE A 13 -11.12 -16.93 14.77
C PHE A 13 -11.08 -17.05 16.29
N MET A 14 -9.92 -16.77 16.88
CA MET A 14 -9.70 -16.84 18.32
C MET A 14 -9.65 -15.44 18.94
N TRP A 15 -10.20 -15.31 20.15
CA TRP A 15 -10.07 -14.13 20.99
C TRP A 15 -9.04 -14.39 22.09
N THR A 16 -7.75 -14.17 21.77
CA THR A 16 -6.64 -14.36 22.69
C THR A 16 -5.75 -13.11 22.75
N VAL A 17 -5.09 -12.88 23.87
CA VAL A 17 -4.14 -11.76 24.06
C VAL A 17 -2.69 -12.21 23.91
N ASP A 18 -2.41 -13.49 24.16
CA ASP A 18 -1.08 -14.08 24.04
C ASP A 18 -0.89 -14.56 22.59
N THR A 19 -0.41 -13.68 21.72
CA THR A 19 -0.17 -14.01 20.32
C THR A 19 1.07 -13.29 19.82
N ILE A 20 2.05 -14.07 19.37
CA ILE A 20 3.32 -13.59 18.84
C ILE A 20 3.11 -13.14 17.39
N LEU A 21 3.44 -11.88 17.07
CA LEU A 21 3.15 -11.29 15.77
C LEU A 21 4.26 -11.53 14.73
N TRP A 22 5.46 -11.00 14.98
CA TRP A 22 6.58 -11.03 14.03
C TRP A 22 7.88 -11.50 14.65
N PHE A 23 8.13 -11.14 15.91
CA PHE A 23 9.32 -11.51 16.64
C PHE A 23 8.93 -12.20 17.93
N HIS A 24 9.65 -13.28 18.26
CA HIS A 24 9.46 -14.02 19.51
C HIS A 24 9.64 -13.14 20.76
N SER A 25 10.37 -12.02 20.64
CA SER A 25 10.58 -11.05 21.72
C SER A 25 9.38 -10.14 22.00
N TRP A 26 8.38 -10.09 21.12
CA TRP A 26 7.18 -9.27 21.29
C TRP A 26 6.00 -10.16 21.71
N HIS A 27 6.03 -10.63 22.96
CA HIS A 27 4.95 -11.41 23.57
C HIS A 27 4.05 -10.48 24.42
N PRO A 28 2.78 -10.27 24.07
CA PRO A 28 1.87 -9.54 24.94
C PRO A 28 1.33 -10.47 26.04
N THR A 29 1.99 -10.50 27.20
CA THR A 29 1.49 -11.23 28.40
C THR A 29 0.39 -10.47 29.16
N SER A 30 0.02 -9.27 28.69
CA SER A 30 -0.96 -8.39 29.33
C SER A 30 -1.73 -7.55 28.30
N LEU A 31 -2.83 -6.92 28.74
CA LEU A 31 -3.72 -6.13 27.87
C LEU A 31 -3.03 -4.92 27.21
N LEU A 32 -2.09 -4.29 27.91
CA LEU A 32 -1.41 -3.07 27.43
C LEU A 32 -0.53 -3.32 26.20
N PRO A 33 0.41 -4.30 26.19
CA PRO A 33 1.16 -4.63 24.99
C PRO A 33 0.27 -5.17 23.87
N TYR A 34 -0.83 -5.85 24.18
CA TYR A 34 -1.83 -6.26 23.18
C TYR A 34 -2.47 -5.06 22.46
N LEU A 35 -2.93 -4.05 23.21
CA LEU A 35 -3.44 -2.80 22.64
C LEU A 35 -2.37 -2.07 21.84
N GLY A 36 -1.12 -2.09 22.31
CA GLY A 36 0.03 -1.55 21.58
C GLY A 36 0.21 -2.21 20.21
N SER A 37 0.10 -3.54 20.14
CA SER A 37 0.14 -4.29 18.87
C SER A 37 -1.03 -3.94 17.95
N CYS A 38 -2.25 -3.80 18.49
CA CYS A 38 -3.42 -3.37 17.71
C CYS A 38 -3.22 -1.97 17.11
N LEU A 39 -2.77 -0.99 17.90
CA LEU A 39 -2.49 0.37 17.42
C LEU A 39 -1.39 0.39 16.37
N LEU A 40 -0.35 -0.41 16.57
CA LEU A 40 0.74 -0.56 15.63
C LEU A 40 0.24 -1.16 14.30
N LEU A 41 -0.64 -2.17 14.33
CA LEU A 41 -1.25 -2.75 13.13
C LEU A 41 -2.13 -1.75 12.39
N VAL A 42 -2.92 -0.94 13.10
CA VAL A 42 -3.67 0.17 12.50
C VAL A 42 -2.72 1.13 11.79
N GLY A 43 -1.61 1.50 12.44
CA GLY A 43 -0.58 2.36 11.85
C GLY A 43 0.03 1.77 10.58
N PHE A 44 0.40 0.48 10.59
CA PHE A 44 0.93 -0.21 9.41
C PHE A 44 -0.10 -0.32 8.28
N ALA A 45 -1.38 -0.54 8.60
CA ALA A 45 -2.47 -0.58 7.63
C ALA A 45 -2.71 0.79 6.96
N ILE A 46 -2.72 1.87 7.74
CA ILE A 46 -2.81 3.23 7.20
C ILE A 46 -1.59 3.55 6.33
N LEU A 47 -0.38 3.15 6.79
CA LEU A 47 0.85 3.34 6.03
C LEU A 47 0.83 2.58 4.69
N HIS A 48 0.28 1.37 4.65
CA HIS A 48 0.11 0.61 3.41
C HIS A 48 -0.74 1.39 2.39
N GLU A 49 -1.91 1.89 2.80
CA GLU A 49 -2.76 2.70 1.94
C GLU A 49 -2.10 4.03 1.54
N ALA A 50 -1.33 4.65 2.45
CA ALA A 50 -0.55 5.85 2.17
C ALA A 50 0.51 5.60 1.08
N LEU A 51 1.27 4.52 1.21
CA LEU A 51 2.32 4.14 0.25
C LEU A 51 1.73 3.80 -1.12
N ALA A 52 0.61 3.06 -1.15
CA ALA A 52 -0.12 2.79 -2.38
C ALA A 52 -0.56 4.10 -3.06
N SER A 53 -1.17 5.02 -2.31
CA SER A 53 -1.63 6.32 -2.81
C SER A 53 -0.48 7.21 -3.28
N TRP A 54 0.66 7.19 -2.59
CA TRP A 54 1.84 7.98 -2.94
C TRP A 54 2.44 7.52 -4.28
N ARG A 55 2.52 6.20 -4.53
CA ARG A 55 3.00 5.68 -5.82
C ARG A 55 2.22 6.21 -7.00
N VAL A 56 0.89 6.20 -6.90
CA VAL A 56 0.03 6.71 -7.98
C VAL A 56 0.25 8.20 -8.19
N SER A 57 0.41 8.96 -7.10
CA SER A 57 0.75 10.40 -7.15
C SER A 57 2.08 10.65 -7.86
N PHE A 58 3.10 9.83 -7.61
CA PHE A 58 4.43 9.99 -8.20
C PHE A 58 4.44 9.65 -9.70
N ALA A 59 3.64 8.66 -10.12
CA ALA A 59 3.46 8.36 -11.54
C ALA A 59 2.85 9.54 -12.31
N LYS A 60 1.87 10.25 -11.71
CA LYS A 60 1.29 11.47 -12.32
C LYS A 60 2.28 12.62 -12.43
N SER A 61 3.05 12.91 -11.38
CA SER A 61 4.01 14.02 -11.38
C SER A 61 5.10 13.88 -12.44
N ASN A 62 5.48 12.66 -12.80
CA ASN A 62 6.47 12.38 -13.86
C ASN A 62 5.88 12.36 -15.29
N THR A 63 4.56 12.49 -15.45
CA THR A 63 3.91 12.48 -16.77
C THR A 63 3.72 13.89 -17.36
N HIS A 64 4.35 14.92 -16.80
CA HIS A 64 4.32 16.30 -17.31
C HIS A 64 5.08 16.54 -18.63
N THR A 65 5.40 15.51 -19.41
CA THR A 65 5.99 15.72 -20.74
C THR A 65 5.77 14.52 -21.67
N ALA A 66 4.62 14.46 -22.33
CA ALA A 66 4.51 14.20 -23.77
C ALA A 66 3.07 14.38 -24.28
N PRO A 67 2.58 15.61 -24.54
CA PRO A 67 1.55 15.81 -25.56
C PRO A 67 1.90 15.00 -26.81
N HIS A 68 0.90 14.26 -27.32
CA HIS A 68 0.95 13.52 -28.57
C HIS A 68 1.64 14.33 -29.67
N GLY A 69 2.80 13.86 -30.17
CA GLY A 69 3.33 14.35 -31.44
C GLY A 69 4.83 14.60 -31.60
N TYR A 70 5.73 14.13 -30.72
CA TYR A 70 7.16 14.29 -30.96
C TYR A 70 7.96 13.01 -30.80
N VAL A 71 8.56 12.56 -31.91
CA VAL A 71 9.72 11.68 -31.93
C VAL A 71 10.88 12.45 -31.29
N ALA A 72 11.20 12.14 -30.04
CA ALA A 72 12.29 12.81 -29.34
C ALA A 72 13.64 12.38 -29.95
N VAL A 73 14.28 13.28 -30.70
CA VAL A 73 15.67 13.13 -31.14
C VAL A 73 16.59 13.20 -29.92
N ALA A 74 17.38 12.14 -29.74
CA ALA A 74 18.34 11.97 -28.66
C ALA A 74 19.44 13.04 -28.72
N GLY A 75 19.52 13.86 -27.68
CA GLY A 75 20.45 14.98 -27.61
C GLY A 75 20.58 15.59 -26.22
N SER A 76 20.66 14.76 -25.17
CA SER A 76 21.16 15.15 -23.84
C SER A 76 21.29 13.90 -22.95
N GLU A 77 22.34 13.11 -23.19
CA GLU A 77 22.45 11.76 -22.64
C GLU A 77 22.80 11.76 -21.14
N ARG A 78 23.81 12.51 -20.67
CA ARG A 78 24.35 12.33 -19.30
C ARG A 78 23.58 12.98 -18.14
N PHE A 79 22.98 14.15 -18.33
CA PHE A 79 22.23 14.83 -17.26
C PHE A 79 20.81 14.28 -17.11
N LYS A 80 20.21 13.86 -18.24
CA LYS A 80 18.90 13.22 -18.29
C LYS A 80 18.94 11.79 -17.73
N GLU A 81 20.01 11.05 -17.97
CA GLU A 81 20.21 9.69 -17.46
C GLU A 81 20.23 9.63 -15.92
N LYS A 82 20.96 10.53 -15.24
CA LYS A 82 21.01 10.56 -13.77
C LYS A 82 19.65 10.85 -13.13
N SER A 83 18.88 11.78 -13.69
CA SER A 83 17.54 12.11 -13.20
C SER A 83 16.55 10.96 -13.43
N LEU A 84 16.60 10.30 -14.59
CA LEU A 84 15.78 9.12 -14.86
C LEU A 84 16.14 7.93 -13.98
N LEU A 85 17.43 7.70 -13.70
CA LEU A 85 17.87 6.67 -12.75
C LEU A 85 17.37 6.97 -11.33
N GLN A 86 17.48 8.22 -10.87
CA GLN A 86 16.97 8.62 -9.55
C GLN A 86 15.46 8.40 -9.42
N LEU A 87 14.67 8.77 -10.44
CA LEU A 87 13.23 8.55 -10.46
C LEU A 87 12.86 7.06 -10.50
N ARG A 88 13.59 6.25 -11.28
CA ARG A 88 13.41 4.79 -11.31
C ARG A 88 13.73 4.15 -9.97
N VAL A 89 14.84 4.54 -9.33
CA VAL A 89 15.23 4.05 -8.01
C VAL A 89 14.19 4.46 -6.97
N GLN A 90 13.72 5.71 -6.97
CA GLN A 90 12.66 6.16 -6.06
C GLN A 90 11.37 5.35 -6.25
N ASN A 91 10.91 5.18 -7.49
CA ASN A 91 9.70 4.38 -7.76
C ASN A 91 9.86 2.91 -7.32
N SER A 92 11.03 2.32 -7.56
CA SER A 92 11.34 0.96 -7.10
C SER A 92 11.41 0.85 -5.57
N LEU A 93 11.93 1.86 -4.88
CA LEU A 93 11.96 1.89 -3.42
C LEU A 93 10.56 2.00 -2.83
N LEU A 94 9.72 2.90 -3.36
CA LEU A 94 8.30 2.94 -3.02
C LEU A 94 7.65 1.59 -3.38
N TYR A 95 8.07 0.93 -4.47
CA TYR A 95 7.62 -0.40 -4.87
C TYR A 95 7.94 -1.49 -3.82
N THR A 96 9.15 -1.49 -3.30
CA THR A 96 9.55 -2.46 -2.29
C THR A 96 8.90 -2.17 -0.93
N ALA A 97 8.72 -0.89 -0.57
CA ALA A 97 8.12 -0.51 0.70
C ALA A 97 6.67 -1.01 0.84
N ASN A 98 5.78 -0.73 -0.12
CA ASN A 98 4.37 -1.18 -0.01
C ASN A 98 4.25 -2.70 0.06
N ILE A 99 5.00 -3.45 -0.76
CA ILE A 99 4.90 -4.91 -0.74
C ILE A 99 5.35 -5.45 0.62
N THR A 100 6.38 -4.84 1.21
CA THR A 100 6.88 -5.21 2.53
C THR A 100 5.83 -4.98 3.61
N THR A 101 5.17 -3.82 3.59
CA THR A 101 4.07 -3.51 4.50
C THR A 101 2.89 -4.47 4.31
N GLY A 102 2.54 -4.79 3.07
CA GLY A 102 1.47 -5.75 2.76
C GLY A 102 1.76 -7.16 3.29
N TYR A 103 2.99 -7.66 3.13
CA TYR A 103 3.40 -8.95 3.69
C TYR A 103 3.44 -8.95 5.23
N MET A 104 3.87 -7.86 5.87
CA MET A 104 3.81 -7.71 7.34
C MET A 104 2.37 -7.81 7.86
N LEU A 105 1.42 -7.15 7.21
CA LEU A 105 0.00 -7.20 7.55
C LEU A 105 -0.61 -8.58 7.30
N MET A 106 -0.24 -9.22 6.19
CA MET A 106 -0.66 -10.58 5.87
C MET A 106 -0.21 -11.58 6.94
N LEU A 107 1.05 -11.48 7.39
CA LEU A 107 1.56 -12.29 8.50
C LEU A 107 0.75 -12.08 9.77
N ALA A 108 0.35 -10.84 10.07
CA ALA A 108 -0.46 -10.55 11.24
C ALA A 108 -1.90 -11.12 11.15
N VAL A 109 -2.52 -11.09 9.97
CA VAL A 109 -3.86 -11.66 9.75
C VAL A 109 -3.84 -13.19 9.84
N MET A 110 -2.74 -13.82 9.44
CA MET A 110 -2.54 -15.27 9.56
C MET A 110 -2.47 -15.77 11.01
N SER A 111 -2.37 -14.88 12.00
CA SER A 111 -2.46 -15.25 13.41
C SER A 111 -3.88 -15.65 13.86
N PHE A 112 -4.90 -15.53 12.99
CA PHE A 112 -6.31 -15.86 13.27
C PHE A 112 -6.90 -15.17 14.52
N ASN A 113 -6.26 -14.08 14.98
CA ASN A 113 -6.71 -13.29 16.11
C ASN A 113 -7.73 -12.26 15.65
N VAL A 114 -8.93 -12.29 16.24
CA VAL A 114 -10.02 -11.38 15.86
C VAL A 114 -9.65 -9.92 16.06
N GLY A 115 -8.98 -9.56 17.14
CA GLY A 115 -8.65 -8.16 17.42
C GLY A 115 -7.61 -7.60 16.47
N TYR A 116 -6.61 -8.40 16.08
CA TYR A 116 -5.65 -8.01 15.05
C TYR A 116 -6.30 -7.91 13.67
N PHE A 117 -7.15 -8.88 13.31
CA PHE A 117 -7.91 -8.84 12.07
C PHE A 117 -8.77 -7.56 11.99
N LEU A 118 -9.54 -7.26 13.03
CA LEU A 118 -10.35 -6.04 13.10
C LEU A 118 -9.51 -4.77 13.06
N SER A 119 -8.36 -4.74 13.74
CA SER A 119 -7.43 -3.61 13.72
C SER A 119 -6.90 -3.34 12.31
N VAL A 120 -6.51 -4.40 11.58
CA VAL A 120 -6.02 -4.30 10.20
C VAL A 120 -7.13 -3.84 9.26
N VAL A 121 -8.33 -4.42 9.33
CA VAL A 121 -9.48 -4.03 8.49
C VAL A 121 -9.90 -2.57 8.77
N ALA A 122 -10.01 -2.19 10.03
CA ALA A 122 -10.36 -0.82 10.42
C ALA A 122 -9.28 0.17 9.96
N GLY A 123 -8.00 -0.17 10.13
CA GLY A 123 -6.88 0.65 9.70
C GLY A 123 -6.82 0.84 8.17
N MET A 124 -7.05 -0.22 7.39
CA MET A 124 -7.13 -0.11 5.93
C MET A 124 -8.34 0.74 5.50
N GLY A 125 -9.50 0.55 6.12
CA GLY A 125 -10.69 1.37 5.85
C GLY A 125 -10.46 2.86 6.17
N LEU A 126 -9.86 3.16 7.33
CA LEU A 126 -9.48 4.52 7.73
C LEU A 126 -8.42 5.12 6.79
N GLY A 127 -7.40 4.35 6.44
CA GLY A 127 -6.36 4.76 5.49
C GLY A 127 -6.97 5.13 4.14
N HIS A 128 -7.81 4.24 3.59
CA HIS A 128 -8.51 4.50 2.36
C HIS A 128 -9.36 5.77 2.45
N PHE A 129 -10.17 5.93 3.50
CA PHE A 129 -11.01 7.11 3.70
C PHE A 129 -10.19 8.43 3.74
N LEU A 130 -9.03 8.44 4.42
CA LEU A 130 -8.16 9.62 4.49
C LEU A 130 -7.51 9.97 3.14
N PHE A 131 -7.11 8.97 2.34
CA PHE A 131 -6.42 9.18 1.06
C PHE A 131 -7.34 9.23 -0.17
N PHE A 132 -8.61 8.82 -0.04
CA PHE A 132 -9.63 8.89 -1.10
C PHE A 132 -9.93 10.32 -1.57
N ASN A 133 -9.60 11.32 -0.74
CA ASN A 133 -9.84 12.73 -1.04
C ASN A 133 -8.93 13.31 -2.15
N LYS A 134 -8.12 12.50 -2.83
CA LYS A 134 -7.49 12.88 -4.09
C LYS A 134 -8.46 12.52 -5.23
N PRO A 135 -9.15 13.48 -5.86
CA PRO A 135 -10.10 13.18 -6.93
C PRO A 135 -9.35 12.69 -8.18
N TRP A 136 -9.14 11.38 -8.28
CA TRP A 136 -8.53 10.73 -9.45
C TRP A 136 -9.49 10.66 -10.64
N HIS A 137 -10.78 10.90 -10.42
CA HIS A 137 -11.84 10.76 -11.42
C HIS A 137 -12.00 11.99 -12.33
N LEU A 138 -11.43 13.15 -11.98
CA LEU A 138 -11.55 14.37 -12.78
C LEU A 138 -10.57 14.42 -13.96
N GLU A 139 -9.55 13.56 -14.00
CA GLU A 139 -8.57 13.52 -15.10
C GLU A 139 -9.09 12.75 -16.32
N MET A 140 -9.91 11.70 -16.12
CA MET A 140 -10.43 10.90 -17.24
C MET A 140 -11.53 11.62 -18.02
N ALA A 141 -12.34 12.45 -17.36
CA ALA A 141 -13.42 13.21 -18.01
C ALA A 141 -12.93 14.26 -19.02
N ARG A 142 -11.63 14.61 -19.03
CA ARG A 142 -11.07 15.58 -20.00
C ARG A 142 -10.69 14.94 -21.33
N VAL A 143 -10.45 13.63 -21.40
CA VAL A 143 -10.00 12.97 -22.64
C VAL A 143 -11.13 12.85 -23.67
N ASP A 144 -12.38 12.75 -23.23
CA ASP A 144 -13.53 12.59 -24.14
C ASP A 144 -13.95 13.89 -24.83
N ALA A 145 -13.52 15.07 -24.34
CA ALA A 145 -13.89 16.36 -24.93
C ALA A 145 -13.12 16.72 -26.21
N CYS A 146 -12.06 15.98 -26.56
CA CYS A 146 -11.24 16.28 -27.74
C CYS A 146 -11.77 15.66 -29.03
N CYS A 147 -12.70 14.70 -28.98
CA CYS A 147 -13.21 14.02 -30.17
C CYS A 147 -14.45 14.67 -30.80
N GLU A 148 -15.03 15.70 -30.16
CA GLU A 148 -16.29 16.28 -30.62
C GLU A 148 -16.12 17.51 -31.54
N THR A 149 -14.94 18.13 -31.59
CA THR A 149 -14.71 19.34 -32.42
C THR A 149 -14.26 19.06 -33.86
N THR A 150 -13.96 17.81 -34.23
CA THR A 150 -13.42 17.50 -35.58
C THR A 150 -14.45 17.01 -36.59
N VAL A 151 -15.73 16.82 -36.20
CA VAL A 151 -16.79 16.29 -37.09
C VAL A 151 -17.71 17.40 -37.64
N GLY A 152 -17.48 18.66 -37.27
CA GLY A 152 -18.31 19.82 -37.67
C GLY A 152 -17.84 20.58 -38.91
N ILE A 153 -17.07 19.98 -39.82
CA ILE A 153 -16.74 20.58 -41.12
C ILE A 153 -17.31 19.68 -42.22
N SER A 154 -18.58 19.92 -42.57
CA SER A 154 -19.18 19.62 -43.88
C SER A 154 -20.43 20.48 -44.06
#